data_AF-A0A838WLL8-F1
#
_entry.id   AF-A0A838WLL8-F1
#
_cell.length_a   1.000
_cell.length_b   1.000
_cell.length_c   1.000
_cell.angle_alpha   90.00
_cell.angle_beta   90.00
_cell.angle_gamma   90.00
#
_symmetry.space_group_name_H-M   'P 1'
#
loop_
_entity.id
_entity.type
_entity.pdbx_description
1 polymer ?
#
loop_
_entity_poly.entity_id
_entity_poly.type
_entity_poly.pdbx_seq_one_letter_code
_entity_poly.pdbx_strand_id
1 'polypeptide(L)'
;VIDGLPIGSLDETARYVAADRKAAAAIKDRLVPRATRLRRQRLKLAESERVARLARIMALAEFVWEGKEDARTFMSEPHALFGDQTPLALAETELGARRVEDLLMKLEYSLPA
;
A
#
# COMPACT_ATOMS: atom_id res chain seq x y z
N VAL A 1 -24.80 -2.95 0.42
CA VAL A 1 -24.22 -3.81 -0.63
C VAL A 1 -22.80 -3.30 -0.85
N ILE A 2 -21.77 -4.06 -0.44
CA ILE A 2 -20.38 -3.61 -0.62
C ILE A 2 -19.97 -3.95 -2.05
N ASP A 3 -20.42 -3.15 -3.00
CA ASP A 3 -19.93 -3.29 -4.37
C ASP A 3 -18.45 -2.91 -4.38
N GLY A 4 -17.58 -3.85 -4.76
CA GLY A 4 -16.12 -3.65 -4.76
C GLY A 4 -15.72 -2.37 -5.49
N LEU A 5 -14.61 -1.73 -5.09
CA LEU A 5 -14.23 -0.38 -5.50
C LEU A 5 -14.19 -0.18 -7.03
N PRO A 6 -14.41 1.05 -7.54
CA PRO A 6 -14.18 1.37 -8.95
C PRO A 6 -12.77 0.99 -9.39
N ILE A 7 -12.61 0.54 -10.63
CA ILE A 7 -11.30 0.13 -11.16
C ILE A 7 -10.27 1.27 -11.12
N GLY A 8 -10.73 2.53 -11.16
CA GLY A 8 -9.89 3.74 -11.03
C GLY A 8 -9.19 3.87 -9.67
N SER A 9 -9.79 3.36 -8.58
CA SER A 9 -9.21 3.45 -7.23
C SER A 9 -7.86 2.71 -7.13
N LEU A 10 -7.67 1.66 -7.93
CA LEU A 10 -6.40 0.97 -8.04
C LEU A 10 -5.31 1.87 -8.62
N ASP A 11 -5.64 2.65 -9.64
CA ASP A 11 -4.70 3.52 -10.33
C ASP A 11 -4.36 4.76 -9.50
N GLU A 12 -5.34 5.32 -8.78
CA GLU A 12 -5.13 6.36 -7.78
C GLU A 12 -4.22 5.88 -6.65
N THR A 13 -4.54 4.73 -6.05
CA THR A 13 -3.73 4.14 -4.96
C THR A 13 -2.32 3.82 -5.43
N ALA A 14 -2.14 3.22 -6.61
CA ALA A 14 -0.82 2.90 -7.12
C ALA A 14 0.04 4.15 -7.34
N ARG A 15 -0.53 5.25 -7.85
CA ARG A 15 0.19 6.53 -7.96
C ARG A 15 0.47 7.17 -6.62
N TYR A 16 -0.43 7.01 -5.66
CA TYR A 16 -0.27 7.56 -4.32
C TYR A 16 0.94 6.92 -3.62
N VAL A 17 1.00 5.58 -3.66
CA VAL A 17 1.99 4.75 -2.96
C VAL A 17 3.35 4.69 -3.68
N ALA A 18 3.38 4.69 -5.01
CA ALA A 18 4.61 4.48 -5.75
C ALA A 18 5.51 5.71 -5.80
N ALA A 19 6.83 5.48 -5.72
CA ALA A 19 7.86 6.50 -5.96
C ALA A 19 7.87 6.98 -7.42
N ASP A 20 7.60 6.10 -8.39
CA ASP A 20 7.60 6.45 -9.81
C ASP A 20 6.54 5.70 -10.63
N ARG A 21 6.46 6.02 -11.94
CA ARG A 21 5.48 5.41 -12.87
C ARG A 21 5.69 3.91 -13.07
N LYS A 22 6.94 3.43 -13.03
CA LYS A 22 7.29 2.02 -13.22
C LYS A 22 6.86 1.21 -11.98
N ALA A 23 7.13 1.70 -10.79
CA ALA A 23 6.66 1.14 -9.53
C ALA A 23 5.12 1.14 -9.47
N ALA A 24 4.46 2.22 -9.89
CA ALA A 24 3.00 2.27 -9.96
C ALA A 24 2.43 1.20 -10.91
N ALA A 25 3.06 0.97 -12.06
CA ALA A 25 2.65 -0.09 -12.97
C ALA A 25 2.81 -1.49 -12.34
N ALA A 26 3.93 -1.74 -11.65
CA ALA A 26 4.18 -2.99 -10.95
C ALA A 26 3.16 -3.27 -9.84
N ILE A 27 2.83 -2.26 -9.02
CA ILE A 27 1.78 -2.37 -7.99
C ILE A 27 0.43 -2.74 -8.63
N LYS A 28 0.06 -2.06 -9.73
CA LYS A 28 -1.19 -2.36 -10.44
C LYS A 28 -1.25 -3.79 -10.91
N ASP A 29 -0.20 -4.27 -11.56
CA ASP A 29 -0.18 -5.62 -12.13
C ASP A 29 -0.17 -6.72 -11.06
N ARG A 30 0.47 -6.45 -9.91
CA ARG A 30 0.47 -7.36 -8.76
C ARG A 30 -0.88 -7.46 -8.08
N LEU A 31 -1.59 -6.34 -7.93
CA LEU A 31 -2.92 -6.30 -7.31
C LEU A 31 -4.00 -6.85 -8.23
N VAL A 32 -4.00 -6.42 -9.50
CA VAL A 32 -4.95 -6.83 -10.51
C VAL A 32 -4.26 -6.89 -11.88
N PRO A 33 -4.14 -8.08 -12.49
CA PRO A 33 -3.49 -8.24 -13.78
C PRO A 33 -4.08 -7.33 -14.87
N ARG A 34 -3.22 -6.80 -15.74
CA ARG A 34 -3.63 -5.87 -16.82
C ARG A 34 -4.82 -6.36 -17.65
N ALA A 35 -4.82 -7.63 -18.06
CA ALA A 35 -5.90 -8.21 -18.85
C ALA A 35 -7.26 -8.18 -18.13
N THR A 36 -7.25 -8.33 -16.80
CA THR A 36 -8.44 -8.25 -15.95
C THR A 36 -8.93 -6.81 -15.81
N ARG A 37 -8.02 -5.84 -15.64
CA ARG A 37 -8.37 -4.42 -15.47
C ARG A 37 -9.03 -3.81 -16.70
N LEU A 38 -8.60 -4.20 -17.89
CA LEU A 38 -9.15 -3.67 -19.15
C LEU A 38 -10.59 -4.10 -19.45
N ARG A 39 -11.09 -5.14 -18.76
CA ARG A 39 -12.41 -5.76 -19.03
C ARG A 39 -13.44 -5.48 -17.94
N ARG A 40 -13.08 -4.78 -16.87
CA ARG A 40 -13.92 -4.63 -15.67
C ARG A 40 -14.01 -3.18 -15.24
N GLN A 41 -15.20 -2.75 -14.84
CA GLN A 41 -15.42 -1.43 -14.27
C GLN A 41 -15.18 -1.37 -12.75
N ARG A 42 -15.22 -2.53 -12.07
CA ARG A 42 -15.08 -2.64 -10.62
C ARG A 42 -14.15 -3.79 -10.22
N LEU A 43 -13.49 -3.59 -9.10
CA LEU A 43 -12.68 -4.58 -8.41
C LEU A 43 -13.57 -5.64 -7.73
N LYS A 44 -13.06 -6.86 -7.58
CA LYS A 44 -13.64 -7.83 -6.62
C LYS A 44 -13.49 -7.27 -5.21
N LEU A 45 -14.28 -7.81 -4.28
CA LEU A 45 -14.19 -7.44 -2.87
C LEU A 45 -12.77 -7.63 -2.32
N ALA A 46 -12.16 -8.79 -2.53
CA ALA A 46 -10.79 -9.05 -2.09
C ALA A 46 -9.73 -8.14 -2.75
N GLU A 47 -9.92 -7.75 -4.02
CA GLU A 47 -9.04 -6.78 -4.70
C GLU A 47 -9.22 -5.38 -4.09
N SER A 48 -10.46 -5.03 -3.74
CA SER A 48 -10.82 -3.76 -3.10
C SER A 48 -10.21 -3.64 -1.70
N GLU A 49 -10.26 -4.72 -0.91
CA GLU A 49 -9.66 -4.79 0.42
C GLU A 49 -8.14 -4.54 0.37
N ARG A 50 -7.45 -5.17 -0.59
CA ARG A 50 -6.00 -4.96 -0.77
C ARG A 50 -5.67 -3.51 -1.17
N VAL A 51 -6.47 -2.93 -2.07
CA VAL A 51 -6.31 -1.53 -2.50
C VAL A 51 -6.55 -0.58 -1.33
N ALA A 52 -7.64 -0.77 -0.59
CA ALA A 52 -7.96 0.04 0.58
C ALA A 52 -6.88 -0.06 1.67
N ARG A 53 -6.36 -1.27 1.91
CA ARG A 53 -5.26 -1.50 2.86
C ARG A 53 -4.02 -0.71 2.47
N LEU A 54 -3.57 -0.80 1.21
CA LEU A 54 -2.38 -0.06 0.76
C LEU A 54 -2.56 1.46 0.87
N ALA A 55 -3.72 1.98 0.49
CA ALA A 55 -4.03 3.39 0.65
C ALA A 55 -3.97 3.83 2.13
N ARG A 56 -4.52 3.00 3.03
CA ARG A 56 -4.59 3.28 4.47
C ARG A 56 -3.20 3.24 5.14
N ILE A 57 -2.35 2.29 4.77
CA ILE A 57 -0.96 2.24 5.25
C ILE A 57 -0.15 3.43 4.74
N MET A 58 -0.29 3.78 3.46
CA MET A 58 0.42 4.93 2.89
C MET A 58 0.00 6.25 3.55
N ALA A 59 -1.29 6.42 3.84
CA ALA A 59 -1.79 7.58 4.57
C ALA A 59 -1.22 7.66 6.00
N LEU A 60 -1.12 6.52 6.70
CA LEU A 60 -0.48 6.48 8.02
C LEU A 60 1.01 6.81 7.93
N ALA A 61 1.72 6.27 6.92
CA ALA A 61 3.13 6.60 6.71
C ALA A 61 3.30 8.11 6.43
N GLU A 62 2.47 8.69 5.57
CA GLU A 62 2.51 10.14 5.28
C GLU A 62 2.22 10.99 6.52
N PHE A 63 1.34 10.52 7.42
CA PHE A 63 1.12 11.16 8.71
C PHE A 63 2.37 11.12 9.59
N VAL A 64 2.98 9.96 9.79
CA VAL A 64 4.16 9.78 10.66
C VAL A 64 5.41 10.48 10.13
N TRP A 65 5.58 10.50 8.80
CA TRP A 65 6.74 11.14 8.16
C TRP A 65 6.52 12.62 7.83
N GLU A 66 5.31 13.15 8.06
CA GLU A 66 4.89 14.52 7.70
C GLU A 66 5.19 14.91 6.24
N GLY A 67 5.29 13.91 5.37
CA GLY A 67 5.89 14.08 4.06
C GLY A 67 5.62 12.89 3.15
N LYS A 68 5.03 13.17 1.99
CA LYS A 68 4.67 12.14 1.02
C LYS A 68 5.87 11.40 0.43
N GLU A 69 6.96 12.11 0.13
CA GLU A 69 8.15 11.51 -0.48
C GLU A 69 8.93 10.66 0.54
N ASP A 70 9.01 11.09 1.79
CA ASP A 70 9.61 10.29 2.88
C ASP A 70 8.77 9.05 3.18
N ALA A 71 7.44 9.18 3.19
CA ALA A 71 6.54 8.03 3.32
C ALA A 71 6.69 7.04 2.16
N ARG A 72 6.84 7.51 0.91
CA ARG A 72 7.12 6.64 -0.25
C ARG A 72 8.47 5.94 -0.13
N THR A 73 9.48 6.65 0.35
CA THR A 73 10.82 6.09 0.60
C THR A 73 10.70 4.97 1.62
N PHE A 74 10.13 5.24 2.80
CA PHE A 74 9.85 4.22 3.81
C PHE A 74 9.09 3.02 3.24
N MET A 75 8.02 3.25 2.49
CA MET A 75 7.21 2.17 1.92
C MET A 75 7.95 1.30 0.90
N SER A 76 8.98 1.84 0.25
CA SER A 76 9.72 1.18 -0.84
C SER A 76 11.09 0.64 -0.45
N GLU A 77 11.64 1.04 0.69
CA GLU A 77 12.94 0.57 1.17
C GLU A 77 12.82 -0.68 2.07
N PRO A 78 13.77 -1.63 1.96
CA PRO A 78 13.90 -2.72 2.91
C PRO A 78 14.07 -2.20 4.34
N HIS A 79 13.37 -2.82 5.29
CA HIS A 79 13.47 -2.43 6.70
C HIS A 79 13.92 -3.62 7.56
N ALA A 80 14.93 -3.42 8.42
CA ALA A 80 15.52 -4.49 9.22
C ALA A 80 14.49 -5.19 10.13
N LEU A 81 13.58 -4.44 10.74
CA LEU A 81 12.49 -4.98 11.57
C LEU A 81 11.46 -5.84 10.80
N PHE A 82 11.53 -5.83 9.48
CA PHE A 82 10.70 -6.61 8.57
C PHE A 82 11.45 -7.78 7.91
N GLY A 83 12.67 -8.08 8.39
CA GLY A 83 13.53 -9.11 7.79
C GLY A 83 13.92 -8.73 6.36
N ASP A 84 14.32 -7.48 6.16
CA ASP A 84 14.73 -6.87 4.89
C ASP A 84 13.67 -6.90 3.79
N GLN A 85 12.40 -7.05 4.17
CA GLN A 85 11.27 -6.80 3.29
C GLN A 85 10.84 -5.34 3.35
N THR A 86 10.28 -4.85 2.24
CA THR A 86 9.71 -3.50 2.18
C THR A 86 8.33 -3.49 2.85
N PRO A 87 7.90 -2.36 3.44
CA PRO A 87 6.54 -2.24 3.97
C PRO A 87 5.46 -2.50 2.90
N LEU A 88 5.72 -2.10 1.65
CA LEU A 88 4.83 -2.37 0.51
C LEU A 88 4.65 -3.86 0.22
N ALA A 89 5.70 -4.67 0.37
CA ALA A 89 5.65 -6.12 0.20
C ALA A 89 4.96 -6.82 1.39
N LEU A 90 5.11 -6.31 2.60
CA LEU A 90 4.36 -6.84 3.74
C LEU A 90 2.87 -6.53 3.65
N ALA A 91 2.51 -5.32 3.22
CA ALA A 91 1.12 -4.86 3.12
C ALA A 91 0.27 -5.61 2.08
N GLU A 92 0.85 -6.56 1.34
CA GLU A 92 0.11 -7.51 0.51
C GLU A 92 -0.86 -8.40 1.30
N THR A 93 -0.51 -8.65 2.57
CA THR A 93 -1.33 -9.43 3.50
C THR A 93 -1.86 -8.54 4.62
N GLU A 94 -2.96 -8.93 5.25
CA GLU A 94 -3.53 -8.15 6.36
C GLU A 94 -2.56 -8.15 7.53
N LEU A 95 -2.00 -9.32 7.83
CA LEU A 95 -1.04 -9.49 8.90
C LEU A 95 0.24 -8.67 8.68
N GLY A 96 0.78 -8.66 7.45
CA GLY A 96 1.96 -7.86 7.13
C GLY A 96 1.67 -6.35 7.18
N ALA A 97 0.50 -5.90 6.71
CA ALA A 97 0.08 -4.51 6.90
C ALA A 97 -0.03 -4.14 8.37
N ARG A 98 -0.61 -5.01 9.21
CA ARG A 98 -0.70 -4.74 10.64
C ARG A 98 0.68 -4.56 11.29
N ARG A 99 1.67 -5.36 10.89
CA ARG A 99 3.06 -5.18 11.35
C ARG A 99 3.66 -3.84 10.94
N VAL A 100 3.31 -3.35 9.75
CA VAL A 100 3.72 -2.02 9.28
C VAL A 100 3.03 -0.93 10.10
N GLU A 101 1.73 -1.05 10.36
CA GLU A 101 0.99 -0.13 11.24
C GLU A 101 1.61 -0.07 12.62
N ASP A 102 1.87 -1.23 13.23
CA ASP A 102 2.43 -1.31 14.58
C ASP A 102 3.79 -0.61 14.65
N LEU A 103 4.65 -0.74 13.63
CA LEU A 103 5.91 0.00 13.57
C LEU A 103 5.69 1.50 13.44
N LEU A 104 4.83 1.94 12.51
CA LEU A 104 4.54 3.36 12.30
C LEU A 104 3.99 4.02 13.57
N MET A 105 3.10 3.34 14.29
CA MET A 105 2.55 3.82 15.56
C MET A 105 3.62 3.90 16.65
N LYS A 106 4.56 2.95 16.68
CA LYS A 106 5.68 3.03 17.63
C LYS A 106 6.60 4.20 17.32
N LEU A 107 6.88 4.47 16.04
CA LEU A 107 7.69 5.62 15.62
C LEU A 107 7.03 6.94 16.03
N GLU A 108 5.74 7.11 15.72
CA GLU A 108 4.94 8.30 16.08
C GLU A 108 5.01 8.63 17.58
N TYR A 109 4.82 7.61 18.42
CA TYR A 109 4.76 7.79 19.87
C TYR A 109 6.09 7.53 20.59
N SER A 110 7.21 7.44 19.86
CA SER A 110 8.55 7.16 20.41
C SER A 110 8.59 5.92 21.32
N LEU A 111 7.84 4.88 20.95
CA LEU A 111 7.79 3.61 21.66
C LEU A 111 8.91 2.67 21.18
N PRO A 112 9.38 1.74 22.03
CA PRO A 112 10.40 0.78 21.64
C PRO A 112 9.91 -0.16 20.52
N ALA A 113 10.70 -0.21 19.45
CA ALA A 113 10.46 -1.00 18.24
C ALA A 113 10.66 -2.50 18.45
#